data_AF-A0A2U3AIS9-F1
#
_entry.id   AF-A0A2U3AIS9-F1
#
_cell.length_a   1.000
_cell.length_b   1.000
_cell.length_c   1.000
_cell.angle_alpha   90.00
_cell.angle_beta   90.00
_cell.angle_gamma   90.00
#
_symmetry.space_group_name_H-M   'P 1'
#
loop_
_entity.id
_entity.type
_entity.pdbx_description
1 polymer ?
#
loop_
_entity_poly.entity_id
_entity_poly.type
_entity_poly.pdbx_seq_one_letter_code
_entity_poly.pdbx_strand_id
1 'polypeptide(L)'
;MNNDLWKLVTQMNDANLLSSLTYTTKAQQPFKIAYDYTKAGNIAQADVNGQVSSFVYDANDQLEEETLPDGTMNTYEYDEVGNRTASKVNGEKATFTYNDANQIAMKNETVYTYDKDGNLLQDEHYEHYKRKVSQKRNVLLQGSPNLRPASSSNSV
;
A
#
# COMPACT_ATOMS: atom_id res chain seq x y z
N MET A 1 -18.01 -4.95 21.82
CA MET A 1 -17.15 -5.74 22.72
C MET A 1 -17.40 -7.21 22.41
N ASN A 2 -16.35 -8.03 22.30
CA ASN A 2 -16.48 -9.43 21.92
C ASN A 2 -17.00 -10.25 23.11
N ASN A 3 -18.33 -10.44 23.17
CA ASN A 3 -19.03 -11.06 24.31
C ASN A 3 -18.77 -12.57 24.47
N ASP A 4 -17.99 -13.16 23.54
CA ASP A 4 -17.66 -14.59 23.52
C ASP A 4 -16.23 -14.89 23.99
N LEU A 5 -15.44 -13.88 24.35
CA LEU A 5 -14.09 -14.08 24.89
C LEU A 5 -14.19 -14.75 26.28
N TRP A 6 -13.76 -16.01 26.33
CA TRP A 6 -13.76 -16.82 27.55
C TRP A 6 -12.44 -16.66 28.33
N LYS A 7 -11.31 -16.64 27.62
CA LYS A 7 -9.99 -16.57 28.23
C LYS A 7 -9.03 -15.80 27.33
N LEU A 8 -8.19 -14.98 27.96
CA LEU A 8 -7.07 -14.29 27.33
C LEU A 8 -5.82 -14.57 28.17
N VAL A 9 -4.73 -14.97 27.52
CA VAL A 9 -3.43 -15.18 28.14
C VAL A 9 -2.38 -14.43 27.33
N THR A 10 -1.60 -13.58 28.01
CA THR A 10 -0.42 -12.93 27.46
C THR A 10 0.83 -13.51 28.10
N GLN A 11 1.89 -13.64 27.31
CA GLN A 11 3.22 -13.99 27.79
C GLN A 11 4.21 -12.98 27.25
N MET A 12 5.15 -12.57 28.09
CA MET A 12 6.26 -11.70 27.71
C MET A 12 7.54 -12.52 27.69
N ASN A 13 8.50 -12.16 26.85
CA ASN A 13 9.86 -12.71 26.92
C ASN A 13 10.69 -11.99 28.01
N ASP A 14 11.94 -12.39 28.18
CA ASP A 14 12.85 -11.82 29.19
C ASP A 14 13.18 -10.34 28.94
N ALA A 15 13.01 -9.85 27.71
CA ALA A 15 13.14 -8.43 27.35
C ALA A 15 11.83 -7.64 27.55
N ASN A 16 10.82 -8.25 28.17
CA ASN A 16 9.49 -7.68 28.37
C ASN A 16 8.80 -7.26 27.06
N LEU A 17 9.03 -8.01 25.98
CA LEU A 17 8.29 -7.94 24.72
C LEU A 17 7.25 -9.05 24.68
N LEU A 18 6.12 -8.84 24.01
CA LEU A 18 5.03 -9.81 23.92
C LEU A 18 5.48 -11.06 23.15
N SER A 19 5.67 -12.20 23.83
CA SER A 19 6.06 -13.46 23.19
C SER A 19 4.87 -14.25 22.68
N SER A 20 3.72 -14.21 23.38
CA SER A 20 2.49 -14.77 22.84
C SER A 20 1.22 -14.16 23.40
N LEU A 21 0.18 -14.21 22.59
CA LEU A 21 -1.21 -13.91 22.91
C LEU A 21 -2.05 -15.13 22.57
N THR A 22 -2.74 -15.71 23.55
CA THR A 22 -3.70 -16.79 23.31
C THR A 22 -5.07 -16.34 23.77
N TYR A 23 -6.06 -16.38 22.88
CA TYR A 23 -7.45 -16.15 23.25
C TYR A 23 -8.31 -17.37 22.92
N THR A 24 -9.28 -17.66 23.80
CA THR A 24 -10.24 -18.73 23.62
C THR A 24 -11.62 -18.11 23.66
N THR A 25 -12.46 -18.44 22.67
CA THR A 25 -13.87 -18.05 22.70
C THR A 25 -14.71 -19.21 23.25
N LYS A 26 -15.96 -18.94 23.62
CA LYS A 26 -16.89 -19.99 24.04
C LYS A 26 -17.21 -21.01 22.93
N ALA A 27 -17.02 -20.62 21.66
CA ALA A 27 -17.43 -21.40 20.49
C ALA A 27 -16.28 -22.08 19.73
N GLN A 28 -15.01 -21.70 19.99
CA GLN A 28 -13.85 -22.18 19.22
C GLN A 28 -12.63 -22.48 20.10
N GLN A 29 -11.74 -23.32 19.55
CA GLN A 29 -10.41 -23.64 20.11
C GLN A 29 -9.57 -22.37 20.34
N PRO A 30 -8.55 -22.43 21.23
CA PRO A 30 -7.65 -21.30 21.45
C PRO A 30 -6.99 -20.87 20.14
N PHE A 31 -7.12 -19.60 19.82
CA PHE A 31 -6.37 -18.93 18.78
C PHE A 31 -5.10 -18.37 19.42
N LYS A 32 -3.95 -18.64 18.81
CA LYS A 32 -2.65 -18.22 19.32
C LYS A 32 -1.94 -17.32 18.31
N ILE A 33 -1.32 -16.27 18.81
CA ILE A 33 -0.35 -15.45 18.11
C ILE A 33 0.96 -15.54 18.92
N ALA A 34 2.09 -15.78 18.27
CA ALA A 34 3.40 -15.77 18.92
C ALA A 34 4.40 -14.95 18.10
N TYR A 35 5.35 -14.34 18.79
CA TYR A 35 6.39 -13.51 18.20
C TYR A 35 7.76 -13.91 18.73
N ASP A 36 8.70 -14.06 17.81
CA ASP A 36 10.13 -14.04 18.12
C ASP A 36 10.73 -12.72 17.66
N TYR A 37 11.75 -12.26 18.37
CA TYR A 37 12.36 -10.96 18.15
C TYR A 37 13.85 -11.09 17.84
N THR A 38 14.34 -10.18 17.00
CA THR A 38 15.78 -9.95 16.82
C THR A 38 16.38 -9.38 18.11
N LYS A 39 17.72 -9.34 18.18
CA LYS A 39 18.42 -8.68 19.30
C LYS A 39 18.14 -7.18 19.41
N ALA A 40 17.80 -6.54 18.29
CA ALA A 40 17.42 -5.12 18.23
C ALA A 40 15.96 -4.89 18.69
N GLY A 41 15.17 -5.96 18.88
CA GLY A 41 13.77 -5.87 19.31
C GLY A 41 12.77 -5.80 18.15
N ASN A 42 13.20 -5.95 16.91
CA ASN A 42 12.30 -6.11 15.77
C ASN A 42 11.70 -7.52 15.75
N ILE A 43 10.50 -7.70 15.19
CA ILE A 43 9.89 -9.03 15.08
C ILE A 43 10.65 -9.83 14.03
N ALA A 44 11.32 -10.92 14.42
CA ALA A 44 12.00 -11.83 13.50
C ALA A 44 11.03 -12.86 12.90
N GLN A 45 10.03 -13.28 13.68
CA GLN A 45 9.03 -14.25 13.26
C GLN A 45 7.69 -13.96 13.92
N ALA A 46 6.60 -14.16 13.17
CA ALA A 46 5.24 -14.12 13.69
C ALA A 46 4.53 -15.43 13.32
N ASP A 47 4.04 -16.15 14.33
CA ASP A 47 3.18 -17.32 14.15
C ASP A 47 1.75 -16.92 14.50
N VAL A 48 0.87 -16.93 13.49
CA VAL A 48 -0.56 -16.70 13.64
C VAL A 48 -1.29 -18.02 13.44
N ASN A 49 -1.50 -18.73 14.55
CA ASN A 49 -2.24 -19.98 14.60
C ASN A 49 -1.69 -21.08 13.66
N GLY A 50 -0.38 -21.25 13.66
CA GLY A 50 0.38 -22.19 12.84
C GLY A 50 0.83 -21.63 11.49
N GLN A 51 0.42 -20.41 11.13
CA GLN A 51 0.86 -19.73 9.91
C GLN A 51 2.02 -18.81 10.26
N VAL A 52 3.20 -19.15 9.76
CA VAL A 52 4.46 -18.52 10.15
C VAL A 52 4.95 -17.56 9.08
N SER A 53 5.17 -16.30 9.45
CA SER A 53 5.91 -15.32 8.65
C SER A 53 7.25 -15.02 9.29
N SER A 54 8.30 -14.78 8.49
CA SER A 54 9.62 -14.35 8.97
C SER A 54 10.04 -13.03 8.34
N PHE A 55 10.83 -12.25 9.07
CA PHE A 55 11.24 -10.90 8.70
C PHE A 55 12.75 -10.73 8.90
N VAL A 56 13.41 -10.15 7.90
CA VAL A 56 14.83 -9.81 7.92
C VAL A 56 14.98 -8.31 7.75
N TYR A 57 15.91 -7.74 8.49
CA TYR A 57 16.17 -6.31 8.53
C TYR A 57 17.60 -6.02 8.14
N ASP A 58 17.80 -4.89 7.49
CA ASP A 58 19.13 -4.36 7.21
C ASP A 58 19.78 -3.76 8.48
N ALA A 59 20.98 -3.20 8.32
CA ALA A 59 21.74 -2.61 9.42
C ALA A 59 21.11 -1.34 10.01
N ASN A 60 20.13 -0.73 9.32
CA ASN A 60 19.40 0.45 9.75
C ASN A 60 18.00 0.11 10.32
N ASP A 61 17.77 -1.15 10.66
CA ASP A 61 16.49 -1.68 11.15
C ASP A 61 15.33 -1.53 10.15
N GLN A 62 15.62 -1.46 8.85
CA GLN A 62 14.62 -1.40 7.79
C GLN A 62 14.31 -2.81 7.28
N LEU A 63 13.03 -3.10 7.03
CA LEU A 63 12.60 -4.43 6.55
C LEU A 63 13.15 -4.68 5.14
N GLU A 64 14.07 -5.62 5.01
CA GLU A 64 14.72 -6.04 3.76
C GLU A 64 13.97 -7.23 3.11
N GLU A 65 13.49 -8.17 3.93
CA GLU A 65 12.77 -9.36 3.44
C GLU A 65 11.62 -9.74 4.38
N GLU A 66 10.49 -10.12 3.80
CA GLU A 66 9.40 -10.81 4.47
C GLU A 66 9.08 -12.11 3.72
N THR A 67 9.06 -13.23 4.42
CA THR A 67 8.54 -14.50 3.90
C THR A 67 7.21 -14.81 4.55
N LEU A 68 6.17 -14.97 3.74
CA LEU A 68 4.79 -15.27 4.15
C LEU A 68 4.58 -16.78 4.39
N PRO A 69 3.47 -17.18 5.03
CA PRO A 69 3.21 -18.58 5.38
C PRO A 69 3.06 -19.51 4.17
N ASP A 70 2.69 -18.96 3.01
CA ASP A 70 2.59 -19.68 1.74
C ASP A 70 3.94 -19.81 1.00
N GLY A 71 5.02 -19.27 1.59
CA GLY A 71 6.36 -19.22 1.01
C GLY A 71 6.59 -18.04 0.07
N THR A 72 5.61 -17.14 -0.10
CA THR A 72 5.80 -15.91 -0.87
C THR A 72 6.85 -15.03 -0.18
N MET A 73 7.88 -14.68 -0.94
CA MET A 73 8.97 -13.82 -0.46
C MET A 73 8.84 -12.42 -1.07
N ASN A 74 8.71 -11.43 -0.19
CA ASN A 74 8.72 -10.02 -0.51
C ASN A 74 10.07 -9.41 -0.13
N THR A 75 10.65 -8.58 -0.99
CA THR A 75 11.95 -7.92 -0.74
C THR A 75 11.84 -6.41 -0.92
N TYR A 76 12.68 -5.67 -0.21
CA TYR A 76 12.74 -4.22 -0.24
C TYR A 76 14.19 -3.75 -0.16
N GLU A 77 14.51 -2.70 -0.91
CA GLU A 77 15.83 -2.06 -0.92
C GLU A 77 15.66 -0.58 -0.59
N TYR A 78 16.64 0.00 0.09
CA TYR A 78 16.61 1.39 0.55
C TYR A 78 17.89 2.13 0.16
N ASP A 79 17.79 3.46 0.00
CA ASP A 79 18.95 4.35 -0.07
C ASP A 79 19.47 4.73 1.34
N GLU A 80 20.58 5.45 1.39
CA GLU A 80 21.24 5.82 2.67
C GLU A 80 20.38 6.71 3.58
N VAL A 81 19.39 7.41 3.05
CA VAL A 81 18.48 8.26 3.84
C VAL A 81 17.16 7.55 4.15
N GLY A 82 17.04 6.29 3.77
CA GLY A 82 15.94 5.39 4.10
C GLY A 82 14.77 5.41 3.12
N ASN A 83 14.91 6.04 1.95
CA ASN A 83 13.90 5.94 0.92
C ASN A 83 13.96 4.56 0.25
N ARG A 84 12.82 3.95 -0.01
CA ARG A 84 12.76 2.64 -0.67
C ARG A 84 13.05 2.75 -2.16
N THR A 85 14.17 2.22 -2.64
CA THR A 85 14.59 2.28 -4.04
C THR A 85 14.04 1.14 -4.88
N ALA A 86 13.77 -0.02 -4.26
CA ALA A 86 13.16 -1.16 -4.94
C ALA A 86 12.22 -1.95 -4.03
N SER A 87 11.28 -2.66 -4.64
CA SER A 87 10.51 -3.70 -3.97
C SER A 87 10.14 -4.81 -4.92
N LYS A 88 10.07 -6.03 -4.42
CA LYS A 88 9.39 -7.15 -5.07
C LYS A 88 8.32 -7.65 -4.12
N VAL A 89 7.04 -7.48 -4.47
CA VAL A 89 5.91 -7.87 -3.61
C VAL A 89 4.95 -8.74 -4.41
N ASN A 90 4.61 -9.92 -3.90
CA ASN A 90 3.76 -10.89 -4.60
C ASN A 90 4.23 -11.19 -6.05
N GLY A 91 5.54 -11.17 -6.26
CA GLY A 91 6.16 -11.35 -7.58
C GLY A 91 6.22 -10.09 -8.46
N GLU A 92 5.53 -9.01 -8.11
CA GLU A 92 5.56 -7.74 -8.83
C GLU A 92 6.75 -6.89 -8.38
N LYS A 93 7.54 -6.40 -9.35
CA LYS A 93 8.68 -5.52 -9.08
C LYS A 93 8.28 -4.06 -9.25
N ALA A 94 8.74 -3.22 -8.34
CA ALA A 94 8.71 -1.77 -8.47
C ALA A 94 10.07 -1.17 -8.15
N THR A 95 10.42 -0.10 -8.85
CA THR A 95 11.62 0.72 -8.59
C THR A 95 11.20 2.16 -8.37
N PHE A 96 11.96 2.88 -7.56
CA PHE A 96 11.66 4.25 -7.17
C PHE A 96 12.93 5.09 -7.23
N THR A 97 12.76 6.33 -7.67
CA THR A 97 13.76 7.39 -7.52
C THR A 97 13.14 8.56 -6.79
N TYR A 98 13.98 9.38 -6.18
CA TYR A 98 13.56 10.46 -5.31
C TYR A 98 14.22 11.78 -5.74
N ASN A 99 13.51 12.89 -5.53
CA ASN A 99 14.07 14.23 -5.66
C ASN A 99 14.79 14.66 -4.36
N ASP A 100 15.45 15.82 -4.39
CA ASP A 100 16.20 16.35 -3.24
C ASP A 100 15.34 16.61 -1.99
N ALA A 101 14.01 16.64 -2.13
CA ALA A 101 13.05 16.76 -1.04
C ALA A 101 12.56 15.40 -0.51
N ASN A 102 13.18 14.29 -0.91
CA ASN A 102 12.78 12.91 -0.59
C ASN A 102 11.35 12.56 -1.03
N GLN A 103 10.88 13.18 -2.11
CA GLN A 103 9.61 12.84 -2.74
C GLN A 103 9.88 11.94 -3.95
N ILE A 104 8.99 10.98 -4.23
CA ILE A 104 9.13 10.08 -5.38
C ILE A 104 9.20 10.92 -6.66
N ALA A 105 10.31 10.85 -7.39
CA ALA A 105 10.47 11.49 -8.69
C ALA A 105 10.00 10.56 -9.82
N MET A 106 10.27 9.26 -9.70
CA MET A 106 9.77 8.24 -10.63
C MET A 106 9.43 6.96 -9.89
N LYS A 107 8.36 6.30 -10.34
CA LYS A 107 8.02 4.91 -9.99
C LYS A 107 8.02 4.09 -11.27
N ASN A 108 8.91 3.11 -11.36
CA ASN A 108 9.22 2.41 -12.61
C ASN A 108 9.60 3.43 -13.69
N GLU A 109 8.72 3.68 -14.64
CA GLU A 109 8.93 4.65 -15.73
C GLU A 109 7.96 5.84 -15.65
N THR A 110 7.09 5.87 -14.63
CA THR A 110 6.12 6.94 -14.43
C THR A 110 6.75 8.07 -13.65
N VAL A 111 6.77 9.26 -14.24
CA VAL A 111 7.28 10.48 -13.61
C VAL A 111 6.21 11.07 -12.68
N TYR A 112 6.65 11.43 -11.49
CA TYR A 112 5.87 12.13 -10.48
C TYR A 112 6.36 13.57 -10.42
N THR A 113 5.44 14.52 -10.41
CA THR A 113 5.78 15.94 -10.34
C THR A 113 5.02 16.63 -9.23
N TYR A 114 5.62 17.69 -8.69
CA TYR A 114 5.09 18.44 -7.56
C TYR A 114 5.15 19.93 -7.88
N ASP A 115 4.27 20.71 -7.26
CA ASP A 115 4.43 22.16 -7.21
C ASP A 115 5.50 22.56 -6.19
N LYS A 116 5.81 23.86 -6.15
CA LYS A 116 6.81 24.44 -5.23
C LYS A 116 6.48 24.25 -3.74
N ASP A 117 5.23 23.98 -3.42
CA ASP A 117 4.74 23.78 -2.05
C ASP A 117 4.69 22.29 -1.70
N GLY A 118 5.11 21.42 -2.62
CA GLY A 118 5.18 19.97 -2.45
C GLY A 118 3.88 19.22 -2.75
N ASN A 119 2.88 19.87 -3.35
CA ASN A 119 1.64 19.19 -3.72
C ASN A 119 1.82 18.40 -5.02
N LEU A 120 1.33 17.16 -5.04
CA LEU A 120 1.43 16.24 -6.18
C LEU A 120 0.59 16.75 -7.38
N LEU A 121 1.25 16.94 -8.52
CA LEU A 121 0.63 17.39 -9.78
C LEU A 121 0.40 16.24 -10.77
N GLN A 122 1.28 15.25 -10.77
CA GLN A 122 1.22 14.10 -11.68
C GLN A 122 1.65 12.83 -10.97
N ASP A 123 0.88 11.77 -11.19
CA ASP A 123 1.14 10.40 -10.72
C ASP A 123 0.73 9.37 -11.80
N GLU A 124 0.79 8.09 -11.43
CA GLU A 124 0.32 6.97 -12.27
C GLU A 124 -1.17 7.04 -12.66
N HIS A 125 -1.98 7.83 -11.96
CA HIS A 125 -3.40 8.04 -12.26
C HIS A 125 -3.67 9.26 -13.13
N TYR A 126 -2.68 10.12 -13.39
CA TYR A 126 -2.87 11.37 -14.11
C TYR A 126 -3.37 11.19 -15.53
N GLU A 127 -2.81 10.22 -16.29
CA GLU A 127 -3.27 9.92 -17.64
C GLU A 127 -4.70 9.34 -17.66
N HIS A 128 -5.05 8.57 -16.64
CA HIS A 128 -6.40 8.06 -16.47
C HIS A 128 -7.40 9.18 -16.12
N TYR A 129 -6.99 10.15 -15.29
CA TYR A 129 -7.78 11.34 -15.00
C TYR A 129 -8.00 12.20 -16.25
N LYS A 130 -6.92 12.53 -17.00
CA LYS A 130 -7.02 13.26 -18.28
C LYS A 130 -7.94 12.56 -19.27
N ARG A 131 -7.82 11.24 -19.44
CA ARG A 131 -8.70 10.47 -20.33
C ARG A 131 -10.17 10.54 -19.90
N LYS A 132 -10.47 10.38 -18.61
CA LYS A 132 -11.84 10.51 -18.09
C LYS A 132 -12.42 11.92 -18.28
N VAL A 133 -11.61 12.96 -18.05
CA VAL A 133 -12.02 14.36 -18.26
C VAL A 133 -12.27 14.65 -19.74
N SER A 134 -11.39 14.19 -20.63
CA SER A 134 -11.53 14.36 -22.08
C SER A 134 -12.75 13.61 -22.63
N GLN A 135 -13.01 12.38 -22.17
CA GLN A 135 -14.21 11.64 -22.55
C GLN A 135 -15.48 12.34 -22.06
N LYS A 136 -15.52 12.83 -20.80
CA LYS A 136 -16.67 13.59 -20.28
C LYS A 136 -16.91 14.90 -21.04
N ARG A 137 -15.86 15.62 -21.45
CA ARG A 137 -15.98 16.83 -22.28
C ARG A 137 -16.51 16.54 -23.68
N ASN A 138 -16.03 15.46 -24.32
CA ASN A 138 -16.54 15.08 -25.65
C ASN A 138 -18.02 14.66 -25.63
N VAL A 139 -18.49 14.02 -24.55
CA VAL A 139 -19.92 13.67 -24.41
C VAL A 139 -20.80 14.91 -24.23
N LEU A 140 -20.33 15.96 -23.54
CA LEU A 140 -21.11 17.20 -23.39
C LEU A 140 -21.19 18.03 -24.69
N LEU A 141 -20.19 17.93 -25.58
CA LEU A 141 -20.12 18.72 -26.82
C LEU A 141 -20.85 18.08 -28.02
N GLN A 142 -21.17 16.78 -27.97
CA GLN A 142 -21.90 16.06 -29.02
C GLN A 142 -23.44 16.15 -28.86
N GLY A 143 -23.93 16.84 -27.82
CA GLY A 143 -25.35 16.90 -27.45
C GLY A 143 -26.08 18.19 -27.85
N SER A 144 -25.48 19.11 -28.61
CA SER A 144 -26.19 20.31 -29.08
C SER A 144 -27.09 19.97 -30.28
N PRO A 145 -28.43 20.06 -30.17
CA PRO A 145 -29.31 19.79 -31.30
C PRO A 145 -29.14 20.90 -32.35
N ASN A 146 -28.95 20.45 -33.59
CA ASN A 146 -28.92 21.24 -34.81
C ASN A 146 -30.22 22.07 -34.92
N LEU A 147 -30.21 23.33 -34.52
CA LEU A 147 -31.31 24.25 -34.79
C LEU A 147 -31.22 24.67 -36.27
N ARG A 148 -31.99 23.99 -37.11
CA ARG A 148 -32.24 24.43 -38.50
C ARG A 148 -32.84 25.84 -38.46
N PRO A 149 -32.40 26.79 -39.31
CA PRO A 149 -33.04 28.09 -39.39
C PRO A 149 -34.45 27.92 -39.99
N ALA A 150 -35.45 28.48 -39.32
CA ALA A 150 -36.81 28.57 -39.84
C ALA A 150 -36.83 29.54 -41.03
N SER A 151 -37.18 29.05 -42.22
CA SER A 151 -37.51 29.87 -43.37
C SER A 151 -38.93 30.43 -43.19
N SER A 152 -39.07 31.73 -42.92
CA SER A 152 -40.33 32.45 -43.11
C SER A 152 -40.40 32.95 -44.55
N SER A 153 -41.36 32.43 -45.32
CA SER A 153 -41.81 33.03 -46.57
C SER A 153 -42.54 34.35 -46.28
N ASN A 154 -42.35 35.37 -47.13
CA ASN A 154 -43.35 36.42 -47.29
C ASN A 154 -43.58 36.67 -48.79
N SER A 155 -44.85 36.90 -49.11
CA SER A 155 -45.53 36.62 -50.38
C SER A 155 -45.42 37.72 -51.44
N VAL A 156 -45.67 37.35 -52.70
CA VAL A 156 -46.74 37.91 -53.55
C VAL A 156 -47.37 36.77 -54.35
#